data_AF-A0A443NCH2-F1
#
_entry.id   AF-A0A443NCH2-F1
#
_cell.length_a   1.000
_cell.length_b   1.000
_cell.length_c   1.000
_cell.angle_alpha   90.00
_cell.angle_beta   90.00
_cell.angle_gamma   90.00
#
_symmetry.space_group_name_H-M   'P 1'
#
loop_
_entity.id
_entity.type
_entity.pdbx_description
1 polymer ?
#
loop_
_entity_poly.entity_id
_entity_poly.type
_entity_poly.pdbx_seq_one_letter_code
_entity_poly.pdbx_strand_id
1 'polypeptide(L)'
;MASSTPKASEVVFSLNLKAHPEGGFYSETFRDSSITLSRSQLPSQYEELGEGSKDTDLEEITASPKCRKGKELQISFSSSQNRRKDIPPKAPQPPMSNYFPPRTIPGSQPTIKSAMASKEMKDAADMAMSWWWFDASIPFNAARSKFFQPMVNSIASIGAGYKAPSYDDFRGKLLKKSVEEDKVDRPVSTSIYFLLPSGSVSHLHRIPCAETWHFYMGDPLTVFELGGDGKVKLTVLGTDLEAGQRPQYTVPPNVWFGSFPKRDIDAYSSDGSSLVKAPTRDPETHYSLVGCTCAPAFQFEDFELASSSNILALAPHVEPFIHYLTLTG
;
A
#
# COMPACT_ATOMS: atom_id res chain seq x y z
N MET A 1 -52.58 -0.82 4.95
CA MET A 1 -52.24 -2.24 5.20
C MET A 1 -50.83 -2.26 5.78
N ALA A 2 -50.51 -3.17 6.71
CA ALA A 2 -49.11 -3.37 7.08
C ALA A 2 -48.41 -4.09 5.92
N SER A 3 -47.33 -3.52 5.39
CA SER A 3 -46.47 -4.26 4.48
C SER A 3 -45.71 -5.28 5.31
N SER A 4 -45.91 -6.58 5.02
CA SER A 4 -45.00 -7.61 5.53
C SER A 4 -43.60 -7.33 5.01
N THR A 5 -42.59 -7.43 5.88
CA THR A 5 -41.19 -7.47 5.46
C THR A 5 -41.03 -8.64 4.49
N PRO A 6 -40.44 -8.45 3.28
CA PRO A 6 -40.18 -9.55 2.36
C PRO A 6 -39.18 -10.54 2.97
N LYS A 7 -39.21 -11.80 2.56
CA LYS A 7 -38.29 -12.82 3.10
C LYS A 7 -36.85 -12.61 2.65
N ALA A 8 -35.90 -13.17 3.39
CA ALA A 8 -34.49 -13.18 2.98
C ALA A 8 -34.30 -13.77 1.57
N SER A 9 -34.88 -14.93 1.26
CA SER A 9 -34.85 -15.53 -0.08
C SER A 9 -35.48 -14.66 -1.18
N GLU A 10 -36.59 -13.98 -0.87
CA GLU A 10 -37.28 -13.06 -1.80
C GLU A 10 -36.41 -11.85 -2.12
N VAL A 11 -35.67 -11.31 -1.14
CA VAL A 11 -34.73 -10.19 -1.32
C VAL A 11 -33.47 -10.63 -2.05
N VAL A 12 -32.90 -11.80 -1.69
CA VAL A 12 -31.75 -12.41 -2.38
C VAL A 12 -32.06 -12.61 -3.86
N PHE A 13 -33.24 -13.13 -4.20
CA PHE A 13 -33.70 -13.28 -5.58
C PHE A 13 -33.90 -11.92 -6.26
N SER A 14 -34.64 -10.99 -5.63
CA SER A 14 -35.01 -9.71 -6.23
C SER A 14 -33.82 -8.77 -6.49
N LEU A 15 -32.78 -8.85 -5.67
CA LEU A 15 -31.53 -8.07 -5.84
C LEU A 15 -30.40 -8.86 -6.51
N ASN A 16 -30.67 -10.09 -6.99
CA ASN A 16 -29.70 -10.99 -7.63
C ASN A 16 -28.43 -11.21 -6.78
N LEU A 17 -28.61 -11.41 -5.47
CA LEU A 17 -27.52 -11.63 -4.53
C LEU A 17 -26.95 -13.05 -4.64
N LYS A 18 -25.64 -13.18 -4.45
CA LYS A 18 -24.87 -14.44 -4.47
C LYS A 18 -24.21 -14.63 -3.10
N ALA A 19 -23.87 -15.85 -2.69
CA ALA A 19 -23.15 -16.06 -1.43
C ALA A 19 -21.78 -15.32 -1.46
N HIS A 20 -21.42 -14.61 -0.39
CA HIS A 20 -20.09 -14.00 -0.24
C HIS A 20 -19.12 -14.99 0.44
N PRO A 21 -17.80 -14.96 0.17
CA PRO A 21 -16.83 -15.84 0.84
C PRO A 21 -16.80 -15.70 2.37
N GLU A 22 -17.16 -14.54 2.92
CA GLU A 22 -17.30 -14.34 4.37
C GLU A 22 -18.62 -14.85 4.95
N GLY A 23 -19.53 -15.42 4.15
CA GLY A 23 -20.91 -15.68 4.56
C GLY A 23 -21.86 -14.51 4.23
N GLY A 24 -23.17 -14.74 4.40
CA GLY A 24 -24.19 -13.84 3.86
C GLY A 24 -24.24 -13.84 2.33
N PHE A 25 -24.96 -12.86 1.77
CA PHE A 25 -25.20 -12.72 0.34
C PHE A 25 -24.91 -11.30 -0.14
N TYR A 26 -24.32 -11.14 -1.32
CA TYR A 26 -23.91 -9.83 -1.87
C TYR A 26 -24.21 -9.68 -3.36
N SER A 27 -24.24 -8.44 -3.85
CA SER A 27 -24.22 -8.12 -5.29
C SER A 27 -23.61 -6.74 -5.51
N GLU A 28 -22.65 -6.62 -6.43
CA GLU A 28 -22.04 -5.33 -6.79
C GLU A 28 -23.02 -4.49 -7.62
N THR A 29 -23.34 -3.30 -7.12
CA THR A 29 -24.28 -2.36 -7.74
C THR A 29 -23.57 -1.22 -8.46
N PHE A 30 -22.33 -0.91 -8.07
CA PHE A 30 -21.51 0.14 -8.64
C PHE A 30 -20.02 -0.20 -8.57
N ARG A 31 -19.29 0.16 -9.63
CA ARG A 31 -17.83 0.22 -9.71
C ARG A 31 -17.46 1.36 -10.64
N ASP A 32 -16.58 2.26 -10.22
CA ASP A 32 -16.20 3.42 -11.02
C ASP A 32 -15.41 3.00 -12.28
N SER A 33 -15.99 3.20 -13.46
CA SER A 33 -15.34 2.95 -14.75
C SER A 33 -14.80 4.22 -15.42
N SER A 34 -14.93 5.37 -14.77
CA SER A 34 -14.53 6.69 -15.28
C SER A 34 -13.15 7.13 -14.81
N ILE A 35 -12.74 6.73 -13.60
CA ILE A 35 -11.44 7.08 -13.03
C ILE A 35 -10.78 5.85 -12.40
N THR A 36 -9.55 5.57 -12.85
CA THR A 36 -8.65 4.57 -12.28
C THR A 36 -7.51 5.28 -11.55
N LEU A 37 -7.23 4.85 -10.33
CA LEU A 37 -6.10 5.30 -9.50
C LEU A 37 -4.89 4.41 -9.80
N SER A 38 -3.76 5.00 -10.17
CA SER A 38 -2.46 4.30 -10.20
C SER A 38 -1.94 4.02 -8.78
N ARG A 39 -0.95 3.12 -8.63
CA ARG A 39 -0.33 2.83 -7.32
C ARG A 39 0.14 4.11 -6.61
N SER A 40 0.66 5.08 -7.36
CA SER A 40 1.14 6.38 -6.84
C SER A 40 0.05 7.32 -6.28
N GLN A 41 -1.22 7.00 -6.52
CA GLN A 41 -2.39 7.75 -6.05
C GLN A 41 -3.16 7.03 -4.94
N LEU A 42 -2.78 5.78 -4.61
CA LEU A 42 -3.38 5.04 -3.51
C LEU A 42 -2.80 5.51 -2.16
N PRO A 43 -3.57 5.40 -1.07
CA PRO A 43 -3.05 5.56 0.29
C PRO A 43 -1.88 4.60 0.59
N SER A 44 -0.97 4.99 1.48
CA SER A 44 0.26 4.22 1.77
C SER A 44 0.01 2.80 2.27
N GLN A 45 -1.16 2.49 2.84
CA GLN A 45 -1.49 1.11 3.22
C GLN A 45 -1.60 0.12 2.04
N TYR A 46 -1.58 0.60 0.79
CA TYR A 46 -1.48 -0.23 -0.42
C TYR A 46 -0.03 -0.49 -0.87
N GLU A 47 0.97 0.11 -0.23
CA GLU A 47 2.37 -0.03 -0.66
C GLU A 47 2.96 -1.38 -0.22
N GLU A 48 2.56 -1.93 0.93
CA GLU A 48 3.17 -3.11 1.56
C GLU A 48 2.74 -4.45 0.93
N LEU A 49 1.59 -4.51 0.23
CA LEU A 49 1.05 -5.74 -0.40
C LEU A 49 1.84 -6.22 -1.65
N GLY A 50 3.01 -5.65 -1.92
CA GLY A 50 3.73 -5.82 -3.20
C GLY A 50 4.78 -6.94 -3.26
N GLU A 51 5.37 -7.38 -2.14
CA GLU A 51 6.58 -8.23 -2.15
C GLU A 51 6.29 -9.74 -2.26
N GLY A 52 5.51 -10.11 -3.29
CA GLY A 52 5.20 -11.50 -3.64
C GLY A 52 6.20 -12.13 -4.63
N SER A 53 7.05 -13.03 -4.10
CA SER A 53 7.85 -14.09 -4.78
C SER A 53 7.90 -14.10 -6.32
N LYS A 54 9.10 -13.89 -6.89
CA LYS A 54 9.42 -14.17 -8.31
C LYS A 54 10.85 -14.69 -8.53
N ASP A 55 11.03 -15.99 -8.35
CA ASP A 55 12.07 -16.73 -9.07
C ASP A 55 11.53 -17.15 -10.45
N THR A 56 12.22 -16.81 -11.54
CA THR A 56 12.38 -17.61 -12.77
C THR A 56 13.24 -16.87 -13.80
N ASP A 57 14.33 -17.49 -14.22
CA ASP A 57 15.11 -17.05 -15.39
C ASP A 57 14.39 -17.33 -16.71
N LEU A 58 14.73 -16.60 -17.77
CA LEU A 58 14.97 -17.15 -19.12
C LEU A 58 15.66 -16.10 -20.04
N GLU A 59 16.45 -16.58 -20.99
CA GLU A 59 17.40 -15.76 -21.77
C GLU A 59 16.82 -15.17 -23.08
N GLU A 60 17.54 -14.19 -23.65
CA GLU A 60 17.20 -13.46 -24.87
C GLU A 60 18.18 -13.82 -26.02
N ILE A 61 17.67 -14.07 -27.23
CA ILE A 61 18.50 -14.36 -28.42
C ILE A 61 18.50 -13.16 -29.37
N THR A 62 19.70 -12.67 -29.70
CA THR A 62 19.94 -11.42 -30.44
C THR A 62 20.07 -11.60 -31.95
N ALA A 63 19.70 -10.56 -32.72
CA ALA A 63 20.28 -10.30 -34.04
C ALA A 63 20.17 -8.83 -34.47
N SER A 64 21.29 -8.23 -34.87
CA SER A 64 21.36 -6.97 -35.63
C SER A 64 22.32 -7.17 -36.81
N PRO A 65 22.23 -6.38 -37.90
CA PRO A 65 23.32 -5.41 -38.19
C PRO A 65 22.82 -4.14 -38.97
N LYS A 66 23.58 -3.08 -39.31
CA LYS A 66 25.02 -2.89 -39.61
C LYS A 66 25.56 -1.47 -39.25
N CYS A 67 26.89 -1.39 -39.08
CA CYS A 67 27.85 -0.27 -39.28
C CYS A 67 27.41 1.01 -40.06
N ARG A 68 28.00 2.22 -39.93
CA ARG A 68 29.18 2.81 -39.20
C ARG A 68 29.03 4.39 -39.20
N LYS A 69 29.96 5.35 -39.00
CA LYS A 69 31.45 5.42 -39.09
C LYS A 69 32.05 6.70 -38.39
N GLY A 70 32.98 6.54 -37.44
CA GLY A 70 33.97 7.58 -37.02
C GLY A 70 33.53 8.58 -35.93
N LYS A 71 34.44 9.28 -35.23
CA LYS A 71 35.92 9.22 -35.19
C LYS A 71 36.42 9.10 -33.74
N GLU A 72 37.59 8.49 -33.56
CA GLU A 72 38.26 8.30 -32.27
C GLU A 72 39.25 9.45 -31.98
N LEU A 73 39.41 9.82 -30.71
CA LEU A 73 40.46 10.73 -30.25
C LEU A 73 41.05 10.20 -28.93
N GLN A 74 42.29 9.71 -28.98
CA GLN A 74 43.00 9.21 -27.80
C GLN A 74 43.75 10.35 -27.10
N ILE A 75 43.71 10.36 -25.77
CA ILE A 75 44.56 11.22 -24.92
C ILE A 75 45.39 10.28 -24.05
N SER A 76 46.71 10.38 -24.15
CA SER A 76 47.66 9.61 -23.34
C SER A 76 48.00 10.35 -22.06
N PHE A 77 48.11 9.61 -20.95
CA PHE A 77 48.64 10.12 -19.69
C PHE A 77 50.17 9.98 -19.67
N SER A 78 50.86 10.98 -19.15
CA SER A 78 52.25 10.87 -18.70
C SER A 78 52.34 11.29 -17.23
N SER A 79 53.18 10.58 -16.47
CA SER A 79 53.46 10.91 -15.07
C SER A 79 54.72 11.76 -14.96
N SER A 80 54.83 12.55 -13.90
CA SER A 80 56.03 13.33 -13.60
C SER A 80 56.21 13.49 -12.09
N GLN A 81 57.39 13.15 -11.59
CA GLN A 81 57.72 13.25 -10.17
C GLN A 81 58.82 14.29 -9.91
N ASN A 82 58.52 15.23 -9.02
CA ASN A 82 59.40 15.96 -8.10
C ASN A 82 60.84 16.33 -8.52
N ARG A 83 61.12 17.64 -8.46
CA ARG A 83 62.31 18.17 -7.76
C ARG A 83 61.88 19.23 -6.74
N ARG A 84 62.68 19.39 -5.67
CA ARG A 84 62.45 20.31 -4.52
C ARG A 84 63.52 21.42 -4.49
N LYS A 85 63.34 22.38 -3.57
CA LYS A 85 64.26 23.44 -3.02
C LYS A 85 63.96 24.86 -3.52
N ASP A 86 64.03 25.93 -2.70
CA ASP A 86 64.17 26.10 -1.22
C ASP A 86 63.44 27.42 -0.80
N ILE A 87 63.02 27.64 0.47
CA ILE A 87 62.15 28.79 0.87
C ILE A 87 62.37 29.34 2.31
N PRO A 88 62.80 30.61 2.47
CA PRO A 88 62.51 31.47 3.66
C PRO A 88 62.22 32.97 3.29
N PRO A 89 61.91 33.91 4.23
CA PRO A 89 61.46 33.82 5.63
C PRO A 89 60.05 34.46 5.90
N LYS A 90 59.66 34.56 7.18
CA LYS A 90 58.29 34.82 7.73
C LYS A 90 57.93 36.27 8.10
N ALA A 91 56.62 36.51 8.31
CA ALA A 91 56.03 37.42 9.30
C ALA A 91 54.98 36.66 10.18
N PRO A 92 54.47 37.21 11.32
CA PRO A 92 53.90 36.41 12.43
C PRO A 92 52.36 36.19 12.45
N GLN A 93 51.89 35.39 13.41
CA GLN A 93 50.52 34.86 13.62
C GLN A 93 49.96 35.18 15.03
N PRO A 94 48.63 35.31 15.23
CA PRO A 94 47.92 35.08 16.49
C PRO A 94 47.20 33.69 16.52
N PRO A 95 46.59 33.25 17.64
CA PRO A 95 46.62 31.83 18.05
C PRO A 95 45.42 30.93 17.65
N MET A 96 45.60 29.62 17.85
CA MET A 96 44.59 28.57 17.67
C MET A 96 43.45 28.62 18.69
N SER A 97 42.27 28.14 18.29
CA SER A 97 41.27 27.54 19.18
C SER A 97 40.92 26.11 18.72
N ASN A 98 40.85 25.17 19.66
CA ASN A 98 40.45 23.79 19.38
C ASN A 98 38.92 23.70 19.27
N TYR A 99 38.39 23.15 18.17
CA TYR A 99 37.00 22.71 18.12
C TYR A 99 36.80 21.50 17.17
N PHE A 100 37.34 20.33 17.58
CA PHE A 100 36.96 19.04 17.02
C PHE A 100 35.79 18.44 17.83
N PRO A 101 34.52 18.50 17.37
CA PRO A 101 33.44 17.74 17.99
C PRO A 101 33.57 16.25 17.64
N PRO A 102 33.38 15.32 18.60
CA PRO A 102 33.55 13.89 18.36
C PRO A 102 32.31 13.22 17.73
N ARG A 103 32.58 12.24 16.84
CA ARG A 103 31.72 11.12 16.39
C ARG A 103 30.45 11.44 15.57
N THR A 104 30.64 11.38 14.25
CA THR A 104 29.98 10.43 13.33
C THR A 104 28.56 9.92 13.69
N ILE A 105 27.58 10.29 12.87
CA ILE A 105 26.27 9.63 12.79
C ILE A 105 26.38 8.40 11.86
N PRO A 106 25.75 7.24 12.17
CA PRO A 106 25.68 6.11 11.25
C PRO A 106 25.05 6.51 9.91
N GLY A 107 25.72 6.19 8.80
CA GLY A 107 25.32 6.62 7.44
C GLY A 107 25.95 7.92 6.95
N SER A 108 26.55 8.75 7.82
CA SER A 108 27.23 10.00 7.43
C SER A 108 28.73 9.85 7.13
N GLN A 109 29.22 8.62 6.94
CA GLN A 109 30.59 8.38 6.48
C GLN A 109 30.60 8.30 4.94
N PRO A 110 31.07 9.33 4.20
CA PRO A 110 31.32 9.20 2.78
C PRO A 110 32.33 8.07 2.54
N THR A 111 32.13 7.29 1.48
CA THR A 111 33.13 6.30 1.06
C THR A 111 34.47 6.99 0.82
N ILE A 112 35.58 6.28 1.04
CA ILE A 112 36.93 6.89 0.96
C ILE A 112 37.16 7.59 -0.39
N LYS A 113 36.58 7.05 -1.49
CA LYS A 113 36.58 7.66 -2.82
C LYS A 113 35.83 9.01 -2.86
N SER A 114 34.69 9.14 -2.18
CA SER A 114 33.92 10.40 -2.09
C SER A 114 34.64 11.47 -1.28
N ALA A 115 35.28 11.08 -0.17
CA ALA A 115 36.12 11.98 0.64
C ALA A 115 37.39 12.44 -0.11
N MET A 116 37.90 11.62 -1.05
CA MET A 116 39.06 11.95 -1.89
C MET A 116 38.70 12.47 -3.29
N ALA A 117 37.41 12.67 -3.60
CA ALA A 117 36.98 13.24 -4.87
C ALA A 117 37.36 14.72 -4.92
N SER A 118 38.39 15.03 -5.71
CA SER A 118 38.93 16.38 -5.88
C SER A 118 37.89 17.32 -6.50
N LYS A 119 38.13 18.63 -6.41
CA LYS A 119 37.19 19.63 -6.95
C LYS A 119 37.05 19.46 -8.46
N GLU A 120 38.16 19.20 -9.14
CA GLU A 120 38.25 19.03 -10.59
C GLU A 120 37.48 17.80 -11.07
N MET A 121 37.42 16.71 -10.29
CA MET A 121 36.61 15.54 -10.60
C MET A 121 35.10 15.80 -10.42
N LYS A 122 34.71 16.67 -9.48
CA LYS A 122 33.32 17.10 -9.29
C LYS A 122 32.89 18.07 -10.40
N ASP A 123 33.67 19.14 -10.60
CA ASP A 123 33.50 20.12 -11.67
C ASP A 123 33.40 19.42 -13.05
N ALA A 124 34.20 18.38 -13.32
CA ALA A 124 34.13 17.61 -14.57
C ALA A 124 32.83 16.77 -14.70
N ALA A 125 32.33 16.18 -13.62
CA ALA A 125 31.07 15.42 -13.63
C ALA A 125 29.87 16.36 -13.79
N ASP A 126 29.85 17.47 -13.06
CA ASP A 126 28.81 18.49 -13.13
C ASP A 126 28.75 19.13 -14.54
N MET A 127 29.91 19.42 -15.14
CA MET A 127 29.98 19.85 -16.55
C MET A 127 29.49 18.78 -17.53
N ALA A 128 29.86 17.51 -17.35
CA ALA A 128 29.41 16.42 -18.23
C ALA A 128 27.88 16.23 -18.20
N MET A 129 27.27 16.30 -17.01
CA MET A 129 25.81 16.33 -16.85
C MET A 129 25.20 17.56 -17.51
N SER A 130 25.79 18.75 -17.30
CA SER A 130 25.30 20.02 -17.87
C SER A 130 25.31 20.04 -19.40
N TRP A 131 26.37 19.52 -20.04
CA TRP A 131 26.44 19.44 -21.50
C TRP A 131 25.30 18.60 -22.08
N TRP A 132 25.05 17.41 -21.54
CA TRP A 132 23.94 16.56 -21.98
C TRP A 132 22.57 17.20 -21.67
N TRP A 133 22.42 17.83 -20.50
CA TRP A 133 21.19 18.49 -20.07
C TRP A 133 20.75 19.61 -21.01
N PHE A 134 21.71 20.43 -21.47
CA PHE A 134 21.43 21.51 -22.42
C PHE A 134 21.21 21.01 -23.85
N ASP A 135 21.99 20.03 -24.32
CA ASP A 135 21.83 19.42 -25.65
C ASP A 135 20.44 18.75 -25.78
N ALA A 136 20.06 17.93 -24.80
CA ALA A 136 18.73 17.31 -24.70
C ALA A 136 17.61 18.30 -24.30
N SER A 137 17.91 19.61 -24.17
CA SER A 137 16.95 20.68 -23.88
C SER A 137 16.08 20.44 -22.62
N ILE A 138 16.66 19.83 -21.58
CA ILE A 138 15.91 19.38 -20.40
C ILE A 138 15.48 20.58 -19.54
N PRO A 139 14.19 20.72 -19.18
CA PRO A 139 13.71 21.80 -18.33
C PRO A 139 14.39 21.81 -16.94
N PHE A 140 14.85 22.98 -16.47
CA PHE A 140 15.55 23.13 -15.19
C PHE A 140 14.81 22.53 -13.97
N ASN A 141 13.47 22.54 -14.00
CA ASN A 141 12.66 21.96 -12.92
C ASN A 141 12.73 20.42 -12.84
N ALA A 142 13.25 19.72 -13.85
CA ALA A 142 13.49 18.28 -13.77
C ALA A 142 14.51 17.90 -12.68
N ALA A 143 15.45 18.80 -12.34
CA ALA A 143 16.38 18.60 -11.22
C ALA A 143 15.68 18.62 -9.85
N ARG A 144 14.43 19.08 -9.77
CA ARG A 144 13.56 19.01 -8.58
C ARG A 144 12.70 17.74 -8.54
N SER A 145 12.85 16.82 -9.49
CA SER A 145 12.12 15.55 -9.50
C SER A 145 12.53 14.67 -8.30
N LYS A 146 11.55 14.04 -7.63
CA LYS A 146 11.81 13.08 -6.54
C LYS A 146 12.73 11.92 -6.96
N PHE A 147 12.80 11.63 -8.25
CA PHE A 147 13.64 10.57 -8.82
C PHE A 147 15.06 11.01 -9.18
N PHE A 148 15.36 12.32 -9.22
CA PHE A 148 16.65 12.81 -9.73
C PHE A 148 17.84 12.38 -8.85
N GLN A 149 17.82 12.72 -7.55
CA GLN A 149 18.92 12.32 -6.65
C GLN A 149 19.01 10.80 -6.44
N PRO A 150 17.91 10.03 -6.31
CA PRO A 150 17.97 8.56 -6.31
C PRO A 150 18.63 7.98 -7.57
N MET A 151 18.32 8.50 -8.76
CA MET A 151 18.95 8.07 -10.02
C MET A 151 20.47 8.33 -10.01
N VAL A 152 20.92 9.52 -9.60
CA VAL A 152 22.35 9.84 -9.45
C VAL A 152 23.03 8.93 -8.42
N ASN A 153 22.37 8.67 -7.28
CA ASN A 153 22.90 7.79 -6.23
C ASN A 153 23.05 6.34 -6.72
N SER A 154 22.11 5.82 -7.50
CA SER A 154 22.15 4.47 -8.07
C SER A 154 23.21 4.31 -9.16
N ILE A 155 23.49 5.36 -9.95
CA ILE A 155 24.62 5.36 -10.88
C ILE A 155 25.96 5.36 -10.10
N ALA A 156 26.04 6.17 -9.05
CA ALA A 156 27.24 6.30 -8.22
C ALA A 156 27.55 5.05 -7.38
N SER A 157 26.54 4.27 -6.98
CA SER A 157 26.73 3.04 -6.20
C SER A 157 27.29 1.87 -7.02
N ILE A 158 26.92 1.76 -8.30
CA ILE A 158 27.51 0.80 -9.25
C ILE A 158 28.95 1.23 -9.60
N GLY A 159 29.17 2.53 -9.80
CA GLY A 159 30.50 3.11 -9.99
C GLY A 159 31.14 2.84 -11.36
N ALA A 160 32.47 2.85 -11.39
CA ALA A 160 33.26 2.82 -12.62
C ALA A 160 33.11 1.49 -13.37
N GLY A 161 32.32 1.49 -14.44
CA GLY A 161 31.96 0.31 -15.22
C GLY A 161 30.49 0.33 -15.68
N TYR A 162 29.62 1.08 -14.99
CA TYR A 162 28.25 1.31 -15.43
C TYR A 162 28.19 1.92 -16.83
N LYS A 163 27.23 1.48 -17.64
CA LYS A 163 26.86 2.07 -18.92
C LYS A 163 25.40 2.49 -18.82
N ALA A 164 25.11 3.73 -19.22
CA ALA A 164 23.73 4.20 -19.30
C ALA A 164 22.93 3.37 -20.33
N PRO A 165 21.60 3.20 -20.14
CA PRO A 165 20.77 2.46 -21.08
C PRO A 165 20.74 3.14 -22.45
N SER A 166 20.59 2.36 -23.52
CA SER A 166 20.45 2.87 -24.88
C SER A 166 19.06 3.47 -25.12
N TYR A 167 18.89 4.16 -26.26
CA TYR A 167 17.58 4.64 -26.72
C TYR A 167 16.54 3.51 -26.78
N ASP A 168 16.94 2.32 -27.24
CA ASP A 168 16.04 1.16 -27.39
C ASP A 168 15.75 0.48 -26.04
N ASP A 169 16.70 0.47 -25.10
CA ASP A 169 16.44 0.07 -23.71
C ASP A 169 15.38 0.97 -23.06
N PHE A 170 15.54 2.30 -23.20
CA PHE A 170 14.57 3.27 -22.69
C PHE A 170 13.21 3.13 -23.37
N ARG A 171 13.17 3.11 -24.70
CA ARG A 171 11.93 3.06 -25.50
C ARG A 171 11.16 1.74 -25.36
N GLY A 172 11.88 0.63 -25.24
CA GLY A 172 11.31 -0.71 -25.16
C GLY A 172 11.23 -1.21 -23.72
N LYS A 173 12.32 -1.83 -23.26
CA LYS A 173 12.38 -2.63 -22.02
C LYS A 173 12.02 -1.83 -20.77
N LEU A 174 12.58 -0.63 -20.62
CA LEU A 174 12.41 0.20 -19.42
C LEU A 174 11.05 0.92 -19.42
N LEU A 175 10.64 1.55 -20.53
CA LEU A 175 9.30 2.16 -20.63
C LEU A 175 8.19 1.12 -20.40
N LYS A 176 8.30 -0.08 -20.99
CA LYS A 176 7.35 -1.17 -20.74
C LYS A 176 7.33 -1.52 -19.25
N LYS A 177 8.50 -1.75 -18.63
CA LYS A 177 8.59 -2.11 -17.22
C LYS A 177 7.99 -1.05 -16.29
N SER A 178 8.28 0.24 -16.50
CA SER A 178 7.67 1.31 -15.69
C SER A 178 6.16 1.42 -15.86
N VAL A 179 5.64 1.24 -17.08
CA VAL A 179 4.19 1.19 -17.34
C VAL A 179 3.53 -0.04 -16.71
N GLU A 180 4.24 -1.16 -16.56
CA GLU A 180 3.77 -2.35 -15.84
C GLU A 180 3.88 -2.20 -14.31
N GLU A 181 4.85 -1.42 -13.79
CA GLU A 181 5.01 -1.14 -12.35
C GLU A 181 4.01 -0.11 -11.80
N ASP A 182 3.58 0.88 -12.59
CA ASP A 182 2.53 1.85 -12.20
C ASP A 182 1.09 1.27 -12.29
N LYS A 183 0.91 0.15 -13.00
CA LYS A 183 -0.39 -0.49 -13.29
C LYS A 183 -0.92 -1.37 -12.15
N VAL A 184 -1.27 -0.74 -11.04
CA VAL A 184 -2.36 -1.22 -10.18
C VAL A 184 -3.63 -0.50 -10.65
N ASP A 185 -4.34 -1.06 -11.63
CA ASP A 185 -5.55 -0.45 -12.18
C ASP A 185 -6.72 -0.58 -11.17
N ARG A 186 -6.84 0.36 -10.21
CA ARG A 186 -7.90 0.37 -9.17
C ARG A 186 -8.95 1.48 -9.40
N PRO A 187 -10.23 1.14 -9.57
CA PRO A 187 -11.34 2.12 -9.55
C PRO A 187 -11.37 3.00 -8.29
N VAL A 188 -11.92 4.21 -8.40
CA VAL A 188 -12.05 5.12 -7.24
C VAL A 188 -12.94 4.53 -6.13
N SER A 189 -14.04 3.88 -6.48
CA SER A 189 -15.01 3.36 -5.52
C SER A 189 -15.84 2.20 -6.08
N THR A 190 -16.38 1.38 -5.17
CA THR A 190 -17.34 0.30 -5.41
C THR A 190 -18.43 0.33 -4.37
N SER A 191 -19.67 -0.03 -4.75
CA SER A 191 -20.77 -0.27 -3.82
C SER A 191 -21.42 -1.63 -4.08
N ILE A 192 -21.85 -2.28 -3.00
CA ILE A 192 -22.56 -3.57 -3.00
C ILE A 192 -23.87 -3.45 -2.21
N TYR A 193 -24.86 -4.29 -2.53
CA TYR A 193 -25.81 -4.75 -1.52
C TYR A 193 -25.19 -5.92 -0.74
N PHE A 194 -25.46 -6.01 0.57
CA PHE A 194 -25.12 -7.15 1.40
C PHE A 194 -26.30 -7.52 2.32
N LEU A 195 -26.64 -8.80 2.39
CA LEU A 195 -27.72 -9.36 3.21
C LEU A 195 -27.20 -10.48 4.09
N LEU A 196 -27.46 -10.38 5.40
CA LEU A 196 -27.05 -11.37 6.39
C LEU A 196 -28.27 -11.94 7.15
N PRO A 197 -28.64 -13.22 6.97
CA PRO A 197 -29.71 -13.87 7.72
C PRO A 197 -29.34 -14.17 9.17
N SER A 198 -30.33 -14.31 10.04
CA SER A 198 -30.15 -14.80 11.41
C SER A 198 -29.50 -16.18 11.43
N GLY A 199 -28.62 -16.41 12.39
CA GLY A 199 -27.79 -17.61 12.50
C GLY A 199 -26.57 -17.62 11.56
N SER A 200 -26.47 -16.66 10.62
CA SER A 200 -25.28 -16.45 9.78
C SER A 200 -24.41 -15.33 10.34
N VAL A 201 -23.12 -15.37 10.03
CA VAL A 201 -22.17 -14.28 10.30
C VAL A 201 -21.47 -13.86 9.02
N SER A 202 -21.07 -12.59 8.98
CA SER A 202 -19.99 -12.09 8.15
C SER A 202 -18.71 -12.35 8.94
N HIS A 203 -17.92 -13.31 8.46
CA HIS A 203 -16.73 -13.78 9.14
C HIS A 203 -15.66 -12.68 9.20
N LEU A 204 -14.83 -12.73 10.25
CA LEU A 204 -13.81 -11.75 10.52
C LEU A 204 -12.79 -11.69 9.38
N HIS A 205 -12.62 -10.50 8.81
CA HIS A 205 -11.74 -10.23 7.69
C HIS A 205 -11.10 -8.85 7.81
N ARG A 206 -10.21 -8.51 6.87
CA ARG A 206 -9.50 -7.24 6.81
C ARG A 206 -9.32 -6.78 5.36
N ILE A 207 -9.42 -5.47 5.13
CA ILE A 207 -9.19 -4.80 3.84
C ILE A 207 -8.47 -3.44 4.03
N PRO A 208 -7.67 -2.98 3.05
CA PRO A 208 -6.94 -1.70 3.09
C PRO A 208 -7.74 -0.47 2.66
N CYS A 209 -8.96 -0.63 2.16
CA CYS A 209 -9.91 0.48 1.94
C CYS A 209 -10.67 0.81 3.23
N ALA A 210 -11.22 2.02 3.30
CA ALA A 210 -12.27 2.31 4.28
C ALA A 210 -13.61 1.83 3.71
N GLU A 211 -14.41 1.13 4.50
CA GLU A 211 -15.72 0.64 4.08
C GLU A 211 -16.85 1.29 4.85
N THR A 212 -17.76 1.95 4.12
CA THR A 212 -18.94 2.60 4.70
C THR A 212 -20.18 1.74 4.51
N TRP A 213 -20.69 1.24 5.63
CA TRP A 213 -21.90 0.43 5.75
C TRP A 213 -23.13 1.33 5.93
N HIS A 214 -24.21 1.01 5.22
CA HIS A 214 -25.48 1.74 5.21
C HIS A 214 -26.62 0.78 5.55
N PHE A 215 -27.39 1.06 6.59
CA PHE A 215 -28.55 0.24 6.94
C PHE A 215 -29.74 0.53 6.02
N TYR A 216 -30.33 -0.50 5.43
CA TYR A 216 -31.50 -0.35 4.55
C TYR A 216 -32.79 -0.91 5.18
N MET A 217 -32.80 -2.19 5.59
CA MET A 217 -33.98 -2.80 6.25
C MET A 217 -33.65 -4.09 7.00
N GLY A 218 -34.62 -4.58 7.78
CA GLY A 218 -34.53 -5.83 8.54
C GLY A 218 -34.30 -5.61 10.04
N ASP A 219 -33.70 -6.60 10.69
CA ASP A 219 -33.17 -6.46 12.05
C ASP A 219 -31.88 -5.62 12.05
N PRO A 220 -31.58 -4.86 13.12
CA PRO A 220 -30.30 -4.14 13.26
C PRO A 220 -29.10 -5.09 13.16
N LEU A 221 -28.03 -4.65 12.50
CA LEU A 221 -26.79 -5.40 12.32
C LEU A 221 -25.74 -4.91 13.33
N THR A 222 -24.91 -5.79 13.89
CA THR A 222 -23.74 -5.39 14.69
C THR A 222 -22.49 -5.61 13.87
N VAL A 223 -21.72 -4.54 13.64
CA VAL A 223 -20.34 -4.63 13.15
C VAL A 223 -19.42 -4.76 14.36
N PHE A 224 -18.62 -5.83 14.38
CA PHE A 224 -17.55 -6.05 15.35
C PHE A 224 -16.23 -5.60 14.74
N GLU A 225 -15.43 -4.86 15.49
CA GLU A 225 -14.14 -4.30 15.09
C GLU A 225 -13.09 -4.67 16.16
N LEU A 226 -11.94 -5.19 15.74
CA LEU A 226 -10.79 -5.49 16.59
C LEU A 226 -9.56 -4.70 16.12
N GLY A 227 -9.11 -3.78 16.97
CA GLY A 227 -7.91 -2.97 16.73
C GLY A 227 -6.62 -3.76 16.88
N GLY A 228 -5.55 -3.30 16.22
CA GLY A 228 -4.20 -3.87 16.36
C GLY A 228 -3.58 -3.69 17.75
N ASP A 229 -4.22 -2.94 18.65
CA ASP A 229 -3.91 -2.82 20.07
C ASP A 229 -4.76 -3.78 20.95
N GLY A 230 -5.48 -4.71 20.32
CA GLY A 230 -6.35 -5.69 20.96
C GLY A 230 -7.69 -5.14 21.44
N LYS A 231 -8.01 -3.84 21.25
CA LYS A 231 -9.30 -3.29 21.69
C LYS A 231 -10.45 -3.73 20.77
N VAL A 232 -11.54 -4.17 21.39
CA VAL A 232 -12.81 -4.42 20.72
C VAL A 232 -13.63 -3.12 20.64
N LYS A 233 -14.36 -2.98 19.53
CA LYS A 233 -15.47 -2.03 19.39
C LYS A 233 -16.63 -2.75 18.69
N LEU A 234 -17.86 -2.45 19.12
CA LEU A 234 -19.06 -2.92 18.45
C LEU A 234 -19.94 -1.73 18.07
N THR A 235 -20.30 -1.65 16.79
CA THR A 235 -21.14 -0.58 16.25
C THR A 235 -22.45 -1.18 15.73
N VAL A 236 -23.60 -0.74 16.27
CA VAL A 236 -24.92 -1.25 15.84
C VAL A 236 -25.48 -0.37 14.72
N LEU A 237 -25.62 -0.96 13.54
CA LEU A 237 -26.27 -0.40 12.37
C LEU A 237 -27.78 -0.61 12.44
N GLY A 238 -28.54 0.48 12.29
CA GLY A 238 -30.00 0.47 12.43
C GLY A 238 -30.58 1.88 12.57
N THR A 239 -31.90 1.96 12.69
CA THR A 239 -32.66 3.24 12.68
C THR A 239 -33.06 3.77 14.06
N ASP A 240 -32.89 2.99 15.14
CA ASP A 240 -33.21 3.44 16.50
C ASP A 240 -32.05 4.27 17.10
N LEU A 241 -32.09 5.58 16.83
CA LEU A 241 -31.05 6.52 17.24
C LEU A 241 -30.95 6.67 18.76
N GLU A 242 -32.07 6.54 19.47
CA GLU A 242 -32.18 6.63 20.94
C GLU A 242 -31.56 5.40 21.61
N ALA A 243 -31.75 4.20 21.03
CA ALA A 243 -31.00 3.00 21.39
C ALA A 243 -29.52 3.01 20.92
N GLY A 244 -29.02 4.16 20.44
CA GLY A 244 -27.63 4.34 20.02
C GLY A 244 -27.28 3.78 18.63
N GLN A 245 -28.24 3.25 17.89
CA GLN A 245 -28.00 2.68 16.55
C GLN A 245 -27.67 3.79 15.53
N ARG A 246 -26.99 3.43 14.44
CA ARG A 246 -26.60 4.38 13.39
C ARG A 246 -27.03 3.88 12.01
N PRO A 247 -27.73 4.68 11.18
CA PRO A 247 -28.07 4.28 9.81
C PRO A 247 -26.86 4.16 8.88
N GLN A 248 -25.70 4.71 9.28
CA GLN A 248 -24.45 4.65 8.53
C GLN A 248 -23.27 4.53 9.51
N TYR A 249 -22.25 3.75 9.14
CA TYR A 249 -20.97 3.68 9.86
C TYR A 249 -19.82 3.39 8.87
N THR A 250 -18.59 3.80 9.19
CA THR A 250 -17.40 3.53 8.37
C THR A 250 -16.35 2.78 9.18
N VAL A 251 -16.03 1.56 8.76
CA VAL A 251 -14.92 0.78 9.30
C VAL A 251 -13.59 1.36 8.77
N PRO A 252 -12.59 1.62 9.63
CA PRO A 252 -11.29 2.13 9.19
C PRO A 252 -10.46 1.08 8.42
N PRO A 253 -9.55 1.50 7.52
CA PRO A 253 -8.59 0.61 6.85
C PRO A 253 -7.79 -0.27 7.81
N ASN A 254 -7.50 -1.50 7.38
CA ASN A 254 -6.65 -2.47 8.07
C ASN A 254 -7.08 -2.86 9.51
N VAL A 255 -8.32 -2.56 9.89
CA VAL A 255 -8.97 -3.13 11.08
C VAL A 255 -9.45 -4.55 10.78
N TRP A 256 -9.40 -5.45 11.76
CA TRP A 256 -10.07 -6.75 11.67
C TRP A 256 -11.54 -6.57 12.02
N PHE A 257 -12.48 -6.92 11.13
CA PHE A 257 -13.90 -6.70 11.36
C PHE A 257 -14.77 -7.78 10.73
N GLY A 258 -16.01 -7.87 11.20
CA GLY A 258 -17.04 -8.79 10.71
C GLY A 258 -18.40 -8.36 11.25
N SER A 259 -19.48 -9.04 10.90
CA SER A 259 -20.81 -8.64 11.37
C SER A 259 -21.79 -9.78 11.64
N PHE A 260 -22.79 -9.51 12.47
CA PHE A 260 -23.85 -10.46 12.86
C PHE A 260 -25.15 -9.71 13.19
N PRO A 261 -26.34 -10.28 12.94
CA PRO A 261 -27.60 -9.62 13.30
C PRO A 261 -27.66 -9.39 14.82
N LYS A 262 -27.90 -8.15 15.28
CA LYS A 262 -27.80 -7.77 16.70
C LYS A 262 -28.67 -8.62 17.63
N ARG A 263 -29.78 -9.15 17.12
CA ARG A 263 -30.74 -9.99 17.85
C ARG A 263 -30.33 -11.46 17.97
N ASP A 264 -29.19 -11.87 17.41
CA ASP A 264 -28.63 -13.22 17.57
C ASP A 264 -27.71 -13.33 18.80
N ILE A 265 -27.29 -12.20 19.38
CA ILE A 265 -26.52 -12.12 20.63
C ILE A 265 -27.34 -11.36 21.66
N ASP A 266 -27.66 -12.02 22.76
CA ASP A 266 -28.45 -11.48 23.87
C ASP A 266 -27.61 -10.48 24.69
N ALA A 267 -26.45 -10.94 25.18
CA ALA A 267 -25.51 -10.16 25.96
C ALA A 267 -24.05 -10.39 25.52
N TYR A 268 -23.20 -9.40 25.76
CA TYR A 268 -21.75 -9.48 25.63
C TYR A 268 -21.09 -8.46 26.58
N SER A 269 -19.82 -8.67 26.94
CA SER A 269 -19.05 -7.68 27.70
C SER A 269 -18.32 -6.69 26.78
N SER A 270 -18.12 -5.47 27.25
CA SER A 270 -17.55 -4.35 26.45
C SER A 270 -16.07 -4.52 26.08
N ASP A 271 -15.39 -5.51 26.68
CA ASP A 271 -14.02 -5.93 26.40
C ASP A 271 -13.96 -7.16 25.46
N GLY A 272 -15.10 -7.73 25.06
CA GLY A 272 -15.18 -8.95 24.25
C GLY A 272 -14.94 -10.26 25.01
N SER A 273 -14.72 -10.24 26.33
CA SER A 273 -14.42 -11.45 27.12
C SER A 273 -15.59 -12.40 27.37
N SER A 274 -16.81 -12.01 26.95
CA SER A 274 -18.00 -12.86 27.02
C SER A 274 -18.97 -12.56 25.88
N LEU A 275 -19.63 -13.61 25.40
CA LEU A 275 -20.67 -13.57 24.37
C LEU A 275 -21.75 -14.60 24.72
N VAL A 276 -23.01 -14.17 24.77
CA VAL A 276 -24.18 -15.02 25.05
C VAL A 276 -25.09 -15.00 23.84
N LYS A 277 -25.16 -16.13 23.12
CA LYS A 277 -26.05 -16.27 21.95
C LYS A 277 -27.51 -16.26 22.40
N ALA A 278 -28.34 -15.52 21.67
CA ALA A 278 -29.79 -15.60 21.78
C ALA A 278 -30.31 -16.93 21.20
N PRO A 279 -31.58 -17.32 21.49
CA PRO A 279 -32.21 -18.47 20.84
C PRO A 279 -32.23 -18.33 19.31
N THR A 280 -32.05 -19.44 18.59
CA THR A 280 -32.11 -19.47 17.12
C THR A 280 -33.44 -18.92 16.60
N ARG A 281 -33.37 -18.08 15.57
CA ARG A 281 -34.51 -17.40 14.94
C ARG A 281 -34.60 -17.83 13.47
N ASP A 282 -35.76 -17.64 12.86
CA ASP A 282 -35.97 -18.02 11.45
C ASP A 282 -35.19 -17.09 10.50
N PRO A 283 -34.22 -17.59 9.71
CA PRO A 283 -33.42 -16.76 8.80
C PRO A 283 -34.25 -16.14 7.67
N GLU A 284 -35.41 -16.70 7.32
CA GLU A 284 -36.27 -16.16 6.25
C GLU A 284 -37.01 -14.90 6.69
N THR A 285 -37.37 -14.79 7.96
CA THR A 285 -38.07 -13.61 8.53
C THR A 285 -37.15 -12.68 9.33
N HIS A 286 -35.96 -13.13 9.72
CA HIS A 286 -34.96 -12.35 10.44
C HIS A 286 -33.63 -12.27 9.68
N TYR A 287 -33.34 -11.11 9.11
CA TYR A 287 -32.10 -10.78 8.41
C TYR A 287 -31.81 -9.28 8.52
N SER A 288 -30.60 -8.87 8.16
CA SER A 288 -30.23 -7.46 7.94
C SER A 288 -29.88 -7.26 6.46
N LEU A 289 -30.49 -6.27 5.79
CA LEU A 289 -30.05 -5.78 4.47
C LEU A 289 -29.35 -4.43 4.65
N VAL A 290 -28.13 -4.35 4.13
CA VAL A 290 -27.27 -3.18 4.15
C VAL A 290 -26.67 -2.92 2.75
N GLY A 291 -26.03 -1.77 2.58
CA GLY A 291 -25.17 -1.49 1.43
C GLY A 291 -23.79 -1.05 1.89
N CYS A 292 -22.74 -1.64 1.33
CA CYS A 292 -21.37 -1.35 1.70
C CYS A 292 -20.65 -0.64 0.55
N THR A 293 -19.90 0.42 0.85
CA THR A 293 -19.18 1.24 -0.14
C THR A 293 -17.71 1.36 0.26
N CYS A 294 -16.81 0.91 -0.60
CA CYS A 294 -15.37 0.99 -0.41
C CYS A 294 -14.76 2.13 -1.21
N ALA A 295 -13.84 2.89 -0.58
CA ALA A 295 -12.97 3.85 -1.25
C ALA A 295 -11.53 3.77 -0.67
N PRO A 296 -10.48 3.49 -1.47
CA PRO A 296 -10.51 3.04 -2.87
C PRO A 296 -11.38 1.80 -3.11
N ALA A 297 -11.68 1.47 -4.37
CA ALA A 297 -12.55 0.34 -4.69
C ALA A 297 -12.05 -1.00 -4.15
N PHE A 298 -13.00 -1.88 -3.85
CA PHE A 298 -12.75 -3.26 -3.44
C PHE A 298 -12.18 -4.11 -4.58
N GLN A 299 -11.17 -4.90 -4.25
CA GLN A 299 -10.53 -5.92 -5.07
C GLN A 299 -10.32 -7.15 -4.17
N PHE A 300 -10.64 -8.35 -4.66
CA PHE A 300 -10.53 -9.58 -3.85
C PHE A 300 -9.07 -9.92 -3.51
N GLU A 301 -8.13 -9.35 -4.26
CA GLU A 301 -6.70 -9.42 -4.07
C GLU A 301 -6.21 -8.82 -2.74
N ASP A 302 -6.99 -7.93 -2.10
CA ASP A 302 -6.68 -7.38 -0.76
C ASP A 302 -7.54 -7.98 0.36
N PHE A 303 -8.43 -8.94 0.05
CA PHE A 303 -9.40 -9.46 1.01
C PHE A 303 -8.80 -10.58 1.86
N GLU A 304 -8.45 -10.26 3.10
CA GLU A 304 -7.80 -11.18 4.03
C GLU A 304 -8.81 -11.75 5.04
N LEU A 305 -9.13 -13.05 4.93
CA LEU A 305 -9.92 -13.77 5.94
C LEU A 305 -9.07 -14.12 7.16
N ALA A 306 -9.64 -13.96 8.36
CA ALA A 306 -8.96 -14.27 9.61
C ALA A 306 -8.85 -15.78 9.86
N SER A 307 -7.64 -16.23 10.21
CA SER A 307 -7.45 -17.50 10.91
C SER A 307 -7.64 -17.30 12.41
N SER A 308 -8.45 -18.17 13.05
CA SER A 308 -8.72 -18.13 14.50
C SER A 308 -7.44 -18.11 15.33
N SER A 309 -6.41 -18.87 14.93
CA SER A 309 -5.12 -18.91 15.63
C SER A 309 -4.38 -17.58 15.62
N ASN A 310 -4.47 -16.83 14.52
CA ASN A 310 -3.74 -15.57 14.35
C ASN A 310 -4.40 -14.46 15.19
N ILE A 311 -5.74 -14.46 15.25
CA ILE A 311 -6.48 -13.48 16.05
C ILE A 311 -6.43 -13.82 17.55
N LEU A 312 -6.46 -15.10 17.92
CA LEU A 312 -6.25 -15.53 19.32
C LEU A 312 -4.85 -15.15 19.81
N ALA A 313 -3.83 -15.15 18.96
CA ALA A 313 -2.49 -14.67 19.31
C ALA A 313 -2.43 -13.14 19.51
N LEU A 314 -3.26 -12.36 18.80
CA LEU A 314 -3.38 -10.91 18.94
C LEU A 314 -4.20 -10.50 20.17
N ALA A 315 -5.34 -11.16 20.39
CA ALA A 315 -6.29 -10.85 21.44
C ALA A 315 -6.88 -12.13 22.08
N PRO A 316 -6.14 -12.84 22.95
CA PRO A 316 -6.62 -14.07 23.58
C PRO A 316 -7.91 -13.87 24.39
N HIS A 317 -8.13 -12.66 24.90
CA HIS A 317 -9.28 -12.31 25.73
C HIS A 317 -10.60 -12.20 24.96
N VAL A 318 -10.60 -12.18 23.62
CA VAL A 318 -11.82 -12.06 22.79
C VAL A 318 -12.23 -13.38 22.14
N GLU A 319 -11.71 -14.50 22.67
CA GLU A 319 -11.98 -15.88 22.26
C GLU A 319 -13.46 -16.18 21.94
N PRO A 320 -14.47 -15.76 22.74
CA PRO A 320 -15.87 -16.03 22.43
C PRO A 320 -16.38 -15.38 21.14
N PHE A 321 -15.82 -14.22 20.77
CA PHE A 321 -16.11 -13.57 19.49
C PHE A 321 -15.33 -14.21 18.34
N ILE A 322 -14.08 -14.61 18.56
CA ILE A 322 -13.28 -15.30 17.52
C ILE A 322 -13.93 -16.63 17.14
N HIS A 323 -14.34 -17.45 18.13
CA HIS A 323 -15.05 -18.70 17.89
C HIS A 323 -16.47 -18.53 17.29
N TYR A 324 -17.04 -17.32 17.32
CA TYR A 324 -18.32 -17.01 16.67
C TYR A 324 -18.16 -16.38 15.28
N LEU A 325 -17.07 -15.65 15.02
CA LEU A 325 -16.83 -14.89 13.80
C LEU A 325 -15.73 -15.45 12.89
N THR A 326 -15.03 -16.53 13.25
CA THR A 326 -14.09 -17.21 12.35
C THR A 326 -14.63 -18.57 11.90
N LEU A 327 -14.25 -19.00 10.70
CA LEU A 327 -14.59 -20.33 10.20
C LEU A 327 -13.97 -21.39 11.12
N THR A 328 -14.79 -22.30 11.64
CA THR A 328 -14.30 -23.47 12.39
C THR A 328 -13.56 -24.40 11.44
N GLY A 329 -12.23 -24.48 11.60
CA GLY A 329 -11.37 -25.47 10.93
C GLY A 329 -11.39 -26.85 11.58
#